data_AF-A0A2D6R2B9-F1
#
_entry.id   AF-A0A2D6R2B9-F1
#
_cell.length_a   1.000
_cell.length_b   1.000
_cell.length_c   1.000
_cell.angle_alpha   90.00
_cell.angle_beta   90.00
_cell.angle_gamma   90.00
#
_symmetry.space_group_name_H-M   'P 1'
#
loop_
_entity.id
_entity.type
_entity.pdbx_description
1 polymer ?
#
loop_
_entity_poly.entity_id
_entity_poly.type
_entity_poly.pdbx_seq_one_letter_code
_entity_poly.pdbx_strand_id
1 'polypeptide(L)'
;MLAKSFRWRVVVAAVAAVALVVVAESTLLDSRYAARNALVRVSTAPAEPGAQLRFIATAYCKGTITRSGIPVRSGMAAGDPSILPLGSVIRVESAGAYNGLYTILDTGPAIQGRMIDIYMWSCYEALAFGRRPLDITILRLGWKPVDSASDRIDAAFRQREREWRPKSLYSRPLNLNDPAER
;
A
#
# COMPACT_ATOMS: atom_id res chain seq x y z
N MET A 1 -38.38 -33.83 -48.70
CA MET A 1 -38.68 -32.74 -47.73
C MET A 1 -37.67 -32.60 -46.57
N LEU A 2 -36.63 -33.46 -46.44
CA LEU A 2 -35.68 -33.40 -45.31
C LEU A 2 -34.57 -32.32 -45.38
N ALA A 3 -34.23 -31.81 -46.58
CA ALA A 3 -33.10 -30.88 -46.74
C ALA A 3 -33.34 -29.48 -46.12
N LYS A 4 -34.60 -29.07 -45.94
CA LYS A 4 -34.97 -27.74 -45.43
C LYS A 4 -34.74 -27.63 -43.91
N SER A 5 -34.99 -28.69 -43.15
CA SER A 5 -34.78 -28.69 -41.69
C SER A 5 -33.30 -28.85 -41.32
N PHE A 6 -32.52 -29.59 -42.12
CA PHE A 6 -31.08 -29.73 -41.90
C PHE A 6 -30.34 -28.40 -42.11
N ARG A 7 -30.61 -27.70 -43.21
CA ARG A 7 -30.03 -26.37 -43.48
C ARG A 7 -30.40 -25.35 -42.39
N TRP A 8 -31.64 -25.36 -41.92
CA TRP A 8 -32.09 -24.49 -40.83
C TRP A 8 -31.35 -24.79 -39.51
N ARG A 9 -31.16 -26.06 -39.14
CA ARG A 9 -30.42 -26.44 -37.94
C ARG A 9 -28.95 -26.01 -37.98
N VAL A 10 -28.30 -26.11 -39.15
CA VAL A 10 -26.93 -25.62 -39.35
C VAL A 10 -26.85 -24.10 -39.18
N VAL A 11 -27.81 -23.35 -39.73
CA VAL A 11 -27.88 -21.90 -39.57
C VAL A 11 -28.07 -21.52 -38.10
N VAL A 12 -28.99 -22.16 -37.38
CA VAL A 12 -29.23 -21.91 -35.95
C VAL A 12 -27.97 -22.20 -35.12
N ALA A 13 -27.28 -23.31 -35.39
CA ALA A 13 -26.04 -23.66 -34.70
C ALA A 13 -24.91 -22.65 -34.98
N ALA A 14 -24.78 -22.17 -36.22
CA ALA A 14 -23.81 -21.15 -36.58
C ALA A 14 -24.09 -19.82 -35.87
N VAL A 15 -25.35 -19.38 -35.82
CA VAL A 15 -25.76 -18.16 -35.10
C VAL A 15 -25.48 -18.30 -33.59
N ALA A 16 -25.80 -19.45 -32.99
CA ALA A 16 -25.52 -19.70 -31.58
C ALA A 16 -24.00 -19.69 -31.28
N ALA A 17 -23.19 -20.29 -32.15
CA ALA A 17 -21.73 -20.27 -32.01
C ALA A 17 -21.15 -18.85 -32.13
N VAL A 18 -21.61 -18.06 -33.11
CA VAL A 18 -21.19 -16.66 -33.26
C VAL A 18 -21.63 -15.83 -32.06
N ALA A 19 -22.86 -15.99 -31.58
CA ALA A 19 -23.33 -15.29 -30.39
C ALA A 19 -22.49 -15.63 -29.15
N LEU A 20 -22.12 -16.91 -28.98
CA LEU A 20 -21.26 -17.34 -27.89
C LEU A 20 -19.85 -16.73 -27.99
N VAL A 21 -19.26 -16.68 -29.19
CA VAL A 21 -17.96 -16.02 -29.42
C VAL A 21 -18.03 -14.53 -29.12
N VAL A 22 -19.05 -13.82 -29.60
CA VAL A 22 -19.24 -12.38 -29.35
C VAL A 22 -19.40 -12.10 -27.85
N VAL A 23 -20.17 -12.91 -27.13
CA VAL A 23 -20.31 -12.79 -25.67
C VAL A 23 -18.95 -13.04 -24.98
N ALA A 24 -18.20 -14.06 -25.38
CA ALA A 24 -16.88 -14.34 -24.82
C ALA A 24 -15.88 -13.19 -25.09
N GLU A 25 -15.84 -12.64 -26.30
CA GLU A 25 -14.97 -11.50 -26.62
C GLU A 25 -15.35 -10.23 -25.84
N SER A 26 -16.64 -9.96 -25.69
CA SER A 26 -17.11 -8.79 -24.92
C SER A 26 -16.73 -8.89 -23.45
N THR A 27 -16.85 -10.06 -22.82
CA THR A 27 -16.46 -10.26 -21.42
C THR A 27 -14.95 -10.17 -21.22
N LEU A 28 -14.16 -10.66 -22.19
CA LEU A 28 -12.70 -10.53 -22.18
C LEU A 28 -12.24 -9.07 -22.36
N LEU A 29 -12.88 -8.31 -23.25
CA LEU A 29 -12.57 -6.89 -23.45
C LEU A 29 -12.94 -6.06 -22.22
N ASP A 30 -14.12 -6.28 -21.64
CA ASP A 30 -14.56 -5.58 -20.44
C ASP A 30 -13.65 -5.89 -19.24
N SER A 31 -13.24 -7.15 -19.08
CA SER A 31 -12.27 -7.56 -18.05
C SER A 31 -10.93 -6.85 -18.20
N ARG A 32 -10.41 -6.73 -19.43
CA ARG A 32 -9.16 -6.00 -19.72
C ARG A 32 -9.33 -4.51 -19.45
N TYR A 33 -10.48 -3.95 -19.77
CA TYR A 33 -10.77 -2.54 -19.56
C TYR A 33 -10.89 -2.20 -18.07
N ALA A 34 -11.62 -3.02 -17.31
CA ALA A 34 -11.73 -2.92 -15.86
C ALA A 34 -10.36 -3.05 -15.17
N ALA A 35 -9.52 -4.01 -15.56
CA ALA A 35 -8.18 -4.18 -15.01
C ALA A 35 -7.28 -2.97 -15.31
N ARG A 36 -7.33 -2.42 -16.53
CA ARG A 36 -6.61 -1.19 -16.88
C ARG A 36 -7.06 0.00 -16.05
N ASN A 37 -8.38 0.19 -15.90
CA ASN A 37 -8.92 1.27 -15.09
C ASN A 37 -8.54 1.14 -13.61
N ALA A 38 -8.50 -0.09 -13.07
CA ALA A 38 -8.01 -0.35 -11.72
C ALA A 38 -6.53 0.06 -11.56
N LEU A 39 -5.66 -0.30 -12.50
CA LEU A 39 -4.25 0.08 -12.49
C LEU A 39 -4.06 1.61 -12.60
N VAL A 40 -4.84 2.28 -13.45
CA VAL A 40 -4.80 3.74 -13.57
C VAL A 40 -5.24 4.40 -12.28
N ARG A 41 -6.28 3.87 -11.61
CA ARG A 41 -6.75 4.38 -10.32
C ARG A 41 -5.69 4.19 -9.22
N VAL A 42 -5.05 3.03 -9.15
CA VAL A 42 -3.92 2.76 -8.24
C VAL A 42 -2.73 3.69 -8.51
N SER A 43 -2.52 4.11 -9.76
CA SER A 43 -1.44 5.03 -10.15
C SER A 43 -1.75 6.51 -9.88
N THR A 44 -3.04 6.90 -9.83
CA THR A 44 -3.45 8.32 -9.74
C THR A 44 -4.18 8.69 -8.46
N ALA A 45 -4.59 7.70 -7.65
CA ALA A 45 -5.31 7.93 -6.41
C ALA A 45 -4.46 8.77 -5.42
N PRO A 46 -5.10 9.67 -4.65
CA PRO A 46 -4.42 10.46 -3.64
C PRO A 46 -3.70 9.55 -2.63
N ALA A 47 -2.58 10.06 -2.09
CA ALA A 47 -1.87 9.39 -1.02
C ALA A 47 -2.69 9.53 0.26
N GLU A 48 -3.49 8.51 0.54
CA GLU A 48 -4.39 8.43 1.70
C GLU A 48 -4.04 7.19 2.53
N PRO A 49 -4.19 7.23 3.86
CA PRO A 49 -4.07 6.04 4.70
C PRO A 49 -5.01 4.92 4.24
N GLY A 50 -4.48 3.71 4.09
CA GLY A 50 -5.17 2.53 3.56
C GLY A 50 -5.17 2.43 2.03
N ALA A 51 -4.69 3.44 1.29
CA ALA A 51 -4.60 3.37 -0.16
C ALA A 51 -3.45 2.45 -0.59
N GLN A 52 -3.75 1.53 -1.52
CA GLN A 52 -2.75 0.78 -2.26
C GLN A 52 -2.43 1.54 -3.54
N LEU A 53 -1.16 1.88 -3.72
CA LEU A 53 -0.65 2.73 -4.79
C LEU A 53 0.57 2.10 -5.45
N ARG A 54 0.77 2.37 -6.74
CA ARG A 54 1.93 1.88 -7.47
C ARG A 54 3.03 2.93 -7.53
N PHE A 55 4.24 2.54 -7.13
CA PHE A 55 5.42 3.39 -7.08
C PHE A 55 6.56 2.77 -7.88
N ILE A 56 7.51 3.59 -8.33
CA ILE A 56 8.81 3.09 -8.79
C ILE A 56 9.74 3.04 -7.60
N ALA A 57 10.29 1.87 -7.32
CA ALA A 57 11.24 1.67 -6.25
C ALA A 57 12.65 1.48 -6.78
N THR A 58 13.60 2.08 -6.07
CA THR A 58 15.03 1.80 -6.15
C THR A 58 15.56 1.36 -4.79
N ALA A 59 16.86 1.10 -4.71
CA ALA A 59 17.52 0.86 -3.44
C ALA A 59 18.83 1.63 -3.32
N TYR A 60 19.14 2.06 -2.10
CA TYR A 60 20.39 2.74 -1.74
C TYR A 60 21.03 2.08 -0.53
N CYS A 61 22.35 2.22 -0.41
CA CYS A 61 23.15 1.62 0.67
C CYS A 61 24.09 2.61 1.37
N LYS A 62 24.17 3.84 0.86
CA LYS A 62 25.13 4.85 1.33
C LYS A 62 24.47 5.86 2.25
N GLY A 63 25.28 6.52 3.07
CA GLY A 63 24.84 7.49 4.06
C GLY A 63 24.82 6.89 5.47
N THR A 64 24.90 7.76 6.47
CA THR A 64 24.92 7.37 7.89
C THR A 64 23.72 7.91 8.64
N ILE A 65 23.22 9.09 8.26
CA ILE A 65 22.11 9.79 8.90
C ILE A 65 21.10 10.15 7.82
N THR A 66 19.83 9.81 8.05
CA THR A 66 18.70 10.17 7.18
C THR A 66 18.37 11.66 7.28
N ARG A 67 17.60 12.22 6.34
CA ARG A 67 17.10 13.60 6.42
C ARG A 67 16.37 13.92 7.72
N SER A 68 15.71 12.94 8.33
CA SER A 68 15.04 13.08 9.64
C SER A 68 15.99 13.17 10.84
N GLY A 69 17.29 12.96 10.65
CA GLY A 69 18.30 12.98 11.71
C GLY A 69 18.55 11.63 12.39
N ILE A 70 17.87 10.56 11.95
CA ILE A 70 17.99 9.22 12.52
C ILE A 70 19.07 8.42 11.77
N PRO A 71 19.95 7.65 12.46
CA PRO A 71 20.88 6.74 11.81
C PRO A 71 20.18 5.71 10.92
N VAL A 72 20.74 5.50 9.73
CA VAL A 72 20.16 4.57 8.74
C VAL A 72 20.16 3.12 9.26
N ARG A 73 19.09 2.38 8.95
CA ARG A 73 18.95 0.94 9.21
C ARG A 73 17.89 0.33 8.30
N SER A 74 17.86 -1.00 8.20
CA SER A 74 16.82 -1.72 7.46
C SER A 74 15.41 -1.35 7.93
N GLY A 75 14.45 -1.29 7.01
CA GLY A 75 13.09 -0.79 7.29
C GLY A 75 12.94 0.73 7.15
N MET A 76 13.94 1.40 6.59
CA MET A 76 13.89 2.82 6.22
C MET A 76 13.86 2.98 4.70
N ALA A 77 13.23 4.06 4.25
CA ALA A 77 13.25 4.44 2.85
C ALA A 77 13.28 5.96 2.69
N ALA A 78 13.75 6.42 1.53
CA ALA A 78 13.58 7.77 1.06
C ALA A 78 12.31 7.89 0.22
N GLY A 79 11.65 9.04 0.27
CA GLY A 79 10.47 9.35 -0.53
C GLY A 79 10.36 10.86 -0.80
N ASP A 80 9.44 11.23 -1.68
CA ASP A 80 9.06 12.62 -1.90
C ASP A 80 8.17 13.14 -0.75
N PRO A 81 8.61 14.16 0.01
CA PRO A 81 7.82 14.71 1.12
C PRO A 81 6.46 15.29 0.73
N SER A 82 6.25 15.66 -0.54
CA SER A 82 4.97 16.20 -1.03
C SER A 82 3.87 15.13 -1.11
N ILE A 83 4.25 13.86 -1.19
CA ILE A 83 3.33 12.70 -1.29
C ILE A 83 3.44 11.82 -0.06
N LEU A 84 4.66 11.58 0.42
CA LEU A 84 4.98 10.80 1.60
C LEU A 84 5.80 11.67 2.57
N PRO A 85 5.14 12.51 3.39
CA PRO A 85 5.83 13.33 4.38
C PRO A 85 6.74 12.49 5.29
N LEU A 86 7.82 13.08 5.79
CA LEU A 86 8.72 12.39 6.72
C LEU A 86 7.94 11.85 7.92
N GLY A 87 8.23 10.60 8.28
CA GLY A 87 7.51 9.83 9.28
C GLY A 87 6.41 8.94 8.73
N SER A 88 6.08 9.03 7.44
CA SER A 88 5.09 8.13 6.83
C SER A 88 5.51 6.66 6.98
N VAL A 89 4.53 5.78 7.15
CA VAL A 89 4.74 4.33 7.24
C VAL A 89 4.02 3.68 6.08
N ILE A 90 4.76 2.90 5.31
CA ILE A 90 4.24 2.18 4.14
C ILE A 90 4.50 0.69 4.31
N ARG A 91 3.61 -0.13 3.75
CA ARG A 91 3.84 -1.55 3.51
C ARG A 91 4.23 -1.71 2.05
N VAL A 92 5.39 -2.29 1.80
CA VAL A 92 5.86 -2.60 0.46
C VAL A 92 5.52 -4.05 0.13
N GLU A 93 4.88 -4.25 -1.00
CA GLU A 93 4.47 -5.53 -1.57
C GLU A 93 5.20 -5.75 -2.90
N SER A 94 5.27 -7.01 -3.35
CA SER A 94 5.88 -7.39 -4.64
C SER A 94 7.40 -7.13 -4.76
N ALA A 95 8.11 -6.92 -3.65
CA ALA A 95 9.56 -6.74 -3.56
C ALA A 95 10.33 -8.04 -3.24
N GLY A 96 9.66 -9.17 -3.10
CA GLY A 96 10.29 -10.46 -2.76
C GLY A 96 10.79 -10.47 -1.32
N ALA A 97 12.08 -10.79 -1.10
CA ALA A 97 12.70 -10.80 0.22
C ALA A 97 12.64 -9.45 0.96
N TYR A 98 12.38 -8.35 0.23
CA TYR A 98 12.29 -7.00 0.78
C TYR A 98 10.84 -6.54 1.03
N ASN A 99 9.87 -7.46 0.96
CA ASN A 99 8.50 -7.18 1.40
C ASN A 99 8.50 -6.83 2.89
N GLY A 100 7.80 -5.78 3.30
CA GLY A 100 7.81 -5.38 4.70
C GLY A 100 7.28 -3.98 4.97
N LEU A 101 7.48 -3.54 6.21
CA LEU A 101 7.15 -2.19 6.66
C LEU A 101 8.37 -1.29 6.51
N TYR A 102 8.15 -0.11 5.94
CA TYR A 102 9.17 0.90 5.77
C TYR A 102 8.68 2.23 6.33
N THR A 103 9.58 2.93 7.01
CA THR A 103 9.34 4.29 7.45
C THR A 103 10.08 5.26 6.54
N ILE A 104 9.37 6.27 6.03
CA ILE A 104 9.94 7.33 5.21
C ILE A 104 10.66 8.30 6.13
N LEU A 105 11.99 8.18 6.17
CA LEU A 105 12.84 8.97 7.07
C LEU A 105 13.85 9.82 6.32
N ASP A 106 13.98 9.58 5.02
CA ASP A 106 14.95 10.23 4.17
C ASP A 106 14.32 10.84 2.92
N THR A 107 15.09 11.65 2.22
CA THR A 107 14.70 12.32 0.97
C THR A 107 15.89 12.32 0.03
N GLY A 108 15.66 12.37 -1.28
CA GLY A 108 16.73 12.52 -2.26
C GLY A 108 16.32 13.44 -3.41
N PRO A 109 17.26 14.19 -4.01
CA PRO A 109 16.94 15.06 -5.14
C PRO A 109 16.39 14.28 -6.34
N ALA A 110 16.79 13.01 -6.50
CA ALA A 110 16.30 12.11 -7.55
C ALA A 110 15.02 11.34 -7.18
N ILE A 111 14.55 11.43 -5.93
CA ILE A 111 13.38 10.70 -5.42
C ILE A 111 12.21 11.66 -5.35
N GLN A 112 11.56 11.85 -6.50
CA GLN A 112 10.46 12.80 -6.69
C GLN A 112 9.20 12.07 -7.18
N GLY A 113 8.04 12.57 -6.79
CA GLY A 113 6.75 12.00 -7.11
C GLY A 113 6.57 10.59 -6.52
N ARG A 114 6.00 9.68 -7.33
CA ARG A 114 5.72 8.29 -6.91
C ARG A 114 6.97 7.41 -7.00
N MET A 115 8.05 7.87 -6.37
CA MET A 115 9.30 7.13 -6.23
C MET A 115 9.63 6.90 -4.76
N ILE A 116 10.18 5.73 -4.47
CA ILE A 116 10.80 5.41 -3.18
C ILE A 116 12.19 4.85 -3.40
N ASP A 117 13.08 5.07 -2.43
CA ASP A 117 14.42 4.47 -2.42
C ASP A 117 14.59 3.68 -1.13
N ILE A 118 14.62 2.34 -1.22
CA ILE A 118 14.67 1.48 -0.04
C ILE A 118 16.11 1.38 0.45
N TYR A 119 16.31 1.58 1.74
CA TYR A 119 17.62 1.37 2.33
C TYR A 119 17.96 -0.11 2.44
N MET A 120 19.15 -0.49 1.98
CA MET A 120 19.71 -1.82 2.07
C MET A 120 21.13 -1.77 2.59
N TRP A 121 21.51 -2.72 3.43
CA TRP A 121 22.84 -2.69 4.04
C TRP A 121 23.95 -2.97 3.01
N SER A 122 23.69 -3.90 2.09
CA SER A 122 24.61 -4.29 1.03
C SER A 122 24.38 -3.48 -0.24
N CYS A 123 25.43 -2.79 -0.72
CA CYS A 123 25.38 -2.12 -2.01
C CYS A 123 25.23 -3.09 -3.19
N TYR A 124 25.69 -4.33 -3.03
CA TYR A 124 25.48 -5.37 -4.03
C TYR A 124 24.00 -5.75 -4.13
N GLU A 125 23.32 -5.89 -2.98
CA GLU A 125 21.88 -6.14 -2.93
C GLU A 125 21.09 -4.97 -3.51
N ALA A 126 21.47 -3.73 -3.18
CA ALA A 126 20.85 -2.53 -3.73
C ALA A 126 20.97 -2.47 -5.27
N LEU A 127 22.15 -2.82 -5.80
CA LEU A 127 22.37 -2.91 -7.25
C LEU A 127 21.49 -4.02 -7.88
N ALA A 128 21.45 -5.19 -7.25
CA ALA A 128 20.67 -6.34 -7.73
C ALA A 128 19.16 -6.09 -7.66
N PHE A 129 18.70 -5.30 -6.68
CA PHE A 129 17.31 -4.88 -6.56
C PHE A 129 16.86 -4.05 -7.77
N GLY A 130 17.74 -3.17 -8.26
CA GLY A 130 17.53 -2.37 -9.46
C GLY A 130 16.37 -1.37 -9.36
N ARG A 131 15.91 -0.88 -10.52
CA ARG A 131 14.72 -0.01 -10.60
C ARG A 131 13.52 -0.87 -10.99
N ARG A 132 12.46 -0.89 -10.19
CA ARG A 132 11.26 -1.70 -10.48
C ARG A 132 9.98 -1.11 -9.94
N PRO A 133 8.83 -1.34 -10.61
CA PRO A 133 7.55 -0.94 -10.07
C PRO A 133 7.13 -1.86 -8.92
N LEU A 134 6.65 -1.27 -7.82
CA LEU A 134 6.14 -1.97 -6.64
C LEU A 134 4.79 -1.40 -6.23
N ASP A 135 4.00 -2.24 -5.56
CA ASP A 135 2.75 -1.82 -4.94
C ASP A 135 3.04 -1.52 -3.47
N ILE A 136 2.57 -0.36 -3.00
CA ILE A 136 2.72 0.05 -1.61
C ILE A 136 1.35 0.34 -1.03
N THR A 137 1.15 -0.02 0.23
CA THR A 137 -0.01 0.43 1.02
C THR A 137 0.44 1.48 2.00
N ILE A 138 -0.16 2.67 1.95
CA ILE A 138 0.11 3.72 2.93
C ILE A 138 -0.61 3.34 4.23
N LEU A 139 0.12 3.22 5.33
CA LEU A 139 -0.47 2.92 6.64
C LEU A 139 -0.65 4.19 7.47
N ARG A 140 0.27 5.14 7.31
CA ARG A 140 0.31 6.41 8.04
C ARG A 140 1.06 7.44 7.20
N LEU A 141 0.61 8.68 7.20
CA LEU A 141 1.28 9.83 6.58
C LEU A 141 1.87 10.73 7.65
N GLY A 142 3.14 11.11 7.48
CA GLY A 142 3.81 12.08 8.35
C GLY A 142 3.89 11.67 9.83
N TRP A 143 4.46 12.54 10.66
CA TRP A 143 4.51 12.37 12.12
C TRP A 143 3.24 12.81 12.83
N LYS A 144 2.48 13.73 12.23
CA LYS A 144 1.32 14.30 12.88
C LYS A 144 0.11 13.38 12.67
N PRO A 145 -0.65 13.07 13.73
CA PRO A 145 -1.86 12.24 13.58
C PRO A 145 -2.86 12.82 12.57
N VAL A 146 -2.95 14.15 12.45
CA VAL A 146 -3.86 14.84 11.51
C VAL A 146 -3.55 14.54 10.05
N ASP A 147 -2.31 14.20 9.72
CA ASP A 147 -1.92 13.84 8.36
C ASP A 147 -2.42 12.42 8.01
N SER A 148 -2.73 11.59 9.03
CA SER A 148 -3.05 10.17 8.91
C SER A 148 -4.47 9.79 9.32
N ALA A 149 -5.25 10.72 9.85
CA ALA A 149 -6.57 10.43 10.38
C ALA A 149 -7.54 10.21 9.22
N SER A 150 -7.93 8.95 8.97
CA SER A 150 -9.26 8.74 8.42
C SER A 150 -10.27 9.13 9.51
N ASP A 151 -11.26 9.96 9.18
CA ASP A 151 -12.29 10.43 10.13
C ASP A 151 -12.90 9.30 10.98
N ARG A 152 -12.94 8.08 10.41
CA ARG A 152 -13.46 6.86 11.02
C ARG A 152 -12.60 6.32 12.18
N ILE A 153 -11.27 6.32 12.04
CA ILE A 153 -10.38 5.84 13.13
C ILE A 153 -10.46 6.81 14.31
N ASP A 154 -10.42 8.11 14.02
CA ASP A 154 -10.56 9.15 15.05
C ASP A 154 -11.91 9.10 15.74
N ALA A 155 -13.00 8.85 15.01
CA ALA A 155 -14.33 8.70 15.59
C ALA A 155 -14.41 7.47 16.51
N ALA A 156 -13.94 6.31 16.05
CA ALA A 156 -13.95 5.07 16.82
C ALA A 156 -13.02 5.13 18.04
N PHE A 157 -11.86 5.78 17.90
CA PHE A 157 -10.96 6.03 19.01
C PHE A 157 -11.59 6.97 20.04
N ARG A 158 -12.16 8.11 19.60
CA ARG A 158 -12.89 9.04 20.49
C ARG A 158 -14.07 8.38 21.18
N GLN A 159 -14.76 7.46 20.50
CA GLN A 159 -15.82 6.66 21.10
C GLN A 159 -15.27 5.73 22.19
N ARG A 160 -14.20 4.97 21.90
CA ARG A 160 -13.54 4.11 22.89
C ARG A 160 -13.00 4.88 24.08
N GLU A 161 -12.42 6.05 23.90
CA GLU A 161 -11.97 6.93 25.00
C GLU A 161 -13.15 7.39 25.87
N ARG A 162 -14.30 7.73 25.27
CA ARG A 162 -15.53 8.07 26.03
C ARG A 162 -16.11 6.88 26.78
N GLU A 163 -16.04 5.69 26.17
CA GLU A 163 -16.51 4.43 26.77
C GLU A 163 -15.51 3.88 27.80
N TRP A 164 -14.24 4.28 27.71
CA TRP A 164 -13.17 3.85 28.59
C TRP A 164 -13.40 4.43 29.98
N ARG A 165 -13.91 3.58 30.87
CA ARG A 165 -13.98 3.85 32.31
C ARG A 165 -12.65 3.39 32.92
N PRO A 166 -11.78 4.29 33.41
CA PRO A 166 -10.58 3.86 34.12
C PRO A 166 -11.01 3.00 35.32
N LYS A 167 -10.60 1.73 35.36
CA LYS A 167 -10.59 0.99 36.62
C LYS A 167 -9.64 1.75 37.54
N SER A 168 -10.10 2.09 38.74
CA SER A 168 -9.43 2.97 39.73
C SER A 168 -8.05 2.49 40.23
N LEU A 169 -7.43 1.51 39.58
CA LEU A 169 -6.23 0.81 40.01
C LEU A 169 -4.96 1.69 40.02
N TYR A 170 -5.00 2.92 39.49
CA TYR A 170 -3.88 3.87 39.53
C TYR A 170 -4.15 5.11 40.41
N SER A 171 -5.20 5.11 41.23
CA SER A 171 -5.51 6.23 42.12
C SER A 171 -4.99 6.07 43.56
N ARG A 172 -4.38 4.94 43.92
CA ARG A 172 -3.60 4.85 45.17
C ARG A 172 -2.27 5.58 44.95
N PRO A 173 -1.98 6.67 45.66
CA PRO A 173 -0.63 7.22 45.66
C PRO A 173 0.34 6.13 46.10
N LEU A 174 1.48 6.01 45.42
CA LEU A 174 2.57 5.11 45.81
C LEU A 174 3.02 5.51 47.21
N ASN A 175 2.56 4.75 48.21
CA ASN A 175 3.00 4.91 49.58
C ASN A 175 4.33 4.17 49.70
N LEU A 176 5.42 4.90 49.92
CA LEU A 176 6.78 4.33 50.04
C LEU A 176 6.93 3.34 51.20
N ASN A 177 5.90 3.18 52.03
CA ASN A 177 5.86 2.28 53.18
C ASN A 177 4.97 1.03 52.95
N ASP A 178 4.39 0.81 51.77
CA ASP A 178 3.66 -0.43 51.52
C ASP A 178 4.66 -1.61 51.50
N PRO A 179 4.45 -2.68 52.31
CA PRO A 179 5.35 -3.81 52.34
C PRO A 179 5.34 -4.51 50.99
N ALA A 180 6.52 -4.80 50.46
CA ALA A 180 6.66 -5.55 49.22
C ALA A 180 5.90 -6.89 49.34
N GLU A 181 4.84 -7.05 48.55
CA GLU A 181 4.11 -8.31 48.45
C GLU A 181 5.10 -9.40 48.06
N ARG A 182 5.09 -10.48 48.85
CA ARG A 182 6.00 -11.62 48.75
C ARG A 182 5.40 -12.72 47.90
#